data_AF-A0A6A5C399-F1
#
_entry.id   AF-A0A6A5C399-F1
#
_cell.length_a   1.000
_cell.length_b   1.000
_cell.length_c   1.000
_cell.angle_alpha   90.00
_cell.angle_beta   90.00
_cell.angle_gamma   90.00
#
_symmetry.space_group_name_H-M   'P 1'
#
loop_
_entity.id
_entity.type
_entity.pdbx_description
1 polymer ?
#
loop_
_entity_poly.entity_id
_entity_poly.type
_entity_poly.pdbx_seq_one_letter_code
_entity_poly.pdbx_strand_id
1 'polypeptide(L)'
;MMNSLLLEIFFFKKLPLKEVGENCDLLRELCDFMDDSDIVRDWKIHFDIDIHSVQRTFENWRETQTSPISISIPVGKTVFDMLRHEQDILPFYLPGNNSCLVLKKAPSHANYSFIATAFQIHAPNNIVMEHKGYPVMTVPEMSVGVYDGCLLSSQDFINQLQSLCMDLEETMATSSKGRKRQTEVRDVASPKLIFDWLLPTLTDCVGHVPVTTVQKKIRNSIEWKDSLKPYRRSGLWMCIKTCLQLNLVWSFGMKKGTLLYKIFMLRFMSYLCSKSEGTMSFDLVMQMLSKLSVRLAKLESMIEKSTFDNNLVSLSQNVMEMSLELIHRFKCNADDWWKNEIDSCSKDNSFPMNLEHLDVRNEIDLSLPNASKHLKTMRDSLHAIYTGQQYVHKPPKDVDASERNDFEYLCEIEDLIRKDMLKFIHEQKFKSKNLFEILEQYHIKATNLYENDPVGKSRFFLNCF
;
A
#
# COMPACT_ATOMS: atom_id res chain seq x y z
N MET A 1 18.92 -5.68 -7.07
CA MET A 1 17.98 -5.06 -8.03
C MET A 1 16.55 -5.52 -7.73
N MET A 2 16.10 -6.69 -8.18
CA MET A 2 14.71 -7.16 -8.04
C MET A 2 14.14 -7.10 -6.61
N ASN A 3 14.92 -7.44 -5.58
CA ASN A 3 14.45 -7.32 -4.19
C ASN A 3 14.07 -5.88 -3.80
N SER A 4 14.76 -4.83 -4.28
CA SER A 4 14.41 -3.43 -3.98
C SER A 4 13.04 -3.06 -4.54
N LEU A 5 12.75 -3.49 -5.77
CA LEU A 5 11.44 -3.36 -6.41
C LEU A 5 10.33 -4.03 -5.61
N LEU A 6 10.56 -5.26 -5.14
CA LEU A 6 9.58 -6.00 -4.34
C LEU A 6 9.31 -5.28 -2.99
N LEU A 7 10.33 -4.69 -2.37
CA LEU A 7 10.15 -3.83 -1.19
C LEU A 7 9.27 -2.60 -1.52
N GLU A 8 9.50 -1.91 -2.64
CA GLU A 8 8.69 -0.75 -3.07
C GLU A 8 7.19 -1.11 -3.17
N ILE A 9 6.91 -2.29 -3.70
CA ILE A 9 5.57 -2.73 -4.10
C ILE A 9 4.80 -3.38 -2.95
N PHE A 10 5.46 -4.26 -2.21
CA PHE A 10 4.84 -5.17 -1.25
C PHE A 10 5.10 -4.79 0.22
N PHE A 11 6.16 -4.08 0.59
CA PHE A 11 6.29 -3.67 2.00
C PHE A 11 5.26 -2.61 2.40
N PHE A 12 4.83 -2.65 3.67
CA PHE A 12 3.81 -1.71 4.16
C PHE A 12 4.35 -0.29 4.39
N LYS A 13 5.63 -0.18 4.76
CA LYS A 13 6.39 1.02 5.14
C LYS A 13 7.82 0.87 4.61
N LYS A 14 8.41 1.89 3.96
CA LYS A 14 9.84 1.95 3.60
C LYS A 14 10.51 3.01 4.49
N LEU A 15 11.75 2.76 4.93
CA LEU A 15 12.57 3.82 5.52
C LEU A 15 12.88 4.88 4.43
N PRO A 16 12.94 6.19 4.74
CA PRO A 16 13.09 7.22 3.71
C PRO A 16 14.53 7.40 3.24
N LEU A 17 14.95 6.43 2.42
CA LEU A 17 15.99 6.64 1.41
C LEU A 17 15.54 7.76 0.47
N LYS A 18 16.48 8.54 -0.09
CA LYS A 18 16.17 9.33 -1.29
C LYS A 18 15.74 8.37 -2.40
N GLU A 19 14.87 8.82 -3.31
CA GLU A 19 14.52 8.05 -4.51
C GLU A 19 15.69 8.09 -5.50
N VAL A 20 16.73 7.32 -5.19
CA VAL A 20 17.97 7.21 -5.96
C VAL A 20 17.83 6.03 -6.94
N GLY A 21 17.96 6.31 -8.24
CA GLY A 21 18.34 5.37 -9.30
C GLY A 21 17.45 4.13 -9.53
N GLU A 22 17.38 3.24 -8.55
CA GLU A 22 16.71 1.93 -8.57
C GLU A 22 15.22 2.01 -8.92
N ASN A 23 14.57 3.14 -8.65
CA ASN A 23 13.14 3.31 -8.88
C ASN A 23 12.76 3.23 -10.37
N CYS A 24 13.66 3.49 -11.32
CA CYS A 24 13.32 3.36 -12.75
C CYS A 24 13.30 1.91 -13.27
N ASP A 25 13.80 0.94 -12.49
CA ASP A 25 13.57 -0.47 -12.77
C ASP A 25 12.07 -0.83 -12.66
N LEU A 26 11.28 -0.08 -11.88
CA LEU A 26 9.82 -0.24 -11.76
C LEU A 26 9.05 0.12 -13.04
N LEU A 27 9.49 1.16 -13.77
CA LEU A 27 8.93 1.47 -15.09
C LEU A 27 9.36 0.44 -16.13
N ARG A 28 10.61 -0.06 -16.07
CA ARG A 28 11.07 -1.12 -16.96
C ARG A 28 10.26 -2.39 -16.77
N GLU A 29 10.19 -2.92 -15.55
CA GLU A 29 9.44 -4.14 -15.21
C GLU A 29 7.93 -4.03 -15.49
N LEU A 30 7.37 -2.81 -15.43
CA LEU A 30 5.99 -2.56 -15.83
C LEU A 30 5.81 -2.63 -17.36
N CYS A 31 6.74 -2.07 -18.15
CA CYS A 31 6.74 -2.23 -19.61
C CYS A 31 6.99 -3.69 -19.99
N ASP A 32 8.00 -4.36 -19.42
CA ASP A 32 8.31 -5.76 -19.68
C ASP A 32 7.09 -6.68 -19.41
N PHE A 33 6.29 -6.37 -18.38
CA PHE A 33 5.00 -7.02 -18.11
C PHE A 33 3.92 -6.72 -19.17
N MET A 34 3.88 -5.51 -19.73
CA MET A 34 2.95 -5.14 -20.81
C MET A 34 3.40 -5.68 -22.18
N ASP A 35 4.67 -6.00 -22.36
CA ASP A 35 5.27 -6.53 -23.58
C ASP A 35 5.25 -8.07 -23.64
N ASP A 36 5.07 -8.75 -22.49
CA ASP A 36 4.98 -10.20 -22.36
C ASP A 36 3.88 -10.79 -23.27
N SER A 37 4.26 -11.74 -24.13
CA SER A 37 3.38 -12.23 -25.21
C SER A 37 2.14 -12.97 -24.71
N ASP A 38 2.23 -13.66 -23.57
CA ASP A 38 1.09 -14.38 -23.00
C ASP A 38 0.13 -13.40 -22.35
N ILE A 39 0.66 -12.38 -21.66
CA ILE A 39 -0.15 -11.29 -21.12
C ILE A 39 -0.80 -10.48 -22.26
N VAL A 40 -0.07 -10.08 -23.29
CA VAL A 40 -0.64 -9.38 -24.45
C VAL A 40 -1.72 -10.21 -25.14
N ARG A 41 -1.57 -11.55 -25.18
CA ARG A 41 -2.57 -12.46 -25.74
C ARG A 41 -3.82 -12.56 -24.85
N ASP A 42 -3.67 -12.76 -23.55
CA ASP A 42 -4.77 -12.73 -22.56
C ASP A 42 -5.56 -11.41 -22.72
N TRP A 43 -4.83 -10.30 -22.84
CA TRP A 43 -5.42 -8.97 -22.98
C TRP A 43 -6.10 -8.74 -24.33
N LYS A 44 -5.57 -9.25 -25.45
CA LYS A 44 -6.24 -9.14 -26.76
C LYS A 44 -7.46 -10.05 -26.92
N ILE A 45 -7.47 -11.22 -26.28
CA ILE A 45 -8.59 -12.17 -26.37
C ILE A 45 -9.80 -11.66 -25.58
N HIS A 46 -9.59 -11.13 -24.38
CA HIS A 46 -10.67 -10.73 -23.48
C HIS A 46 -11.05 -9.25 -23.57
N PHE A 47 -10.20 -8.41 -24.14
CA PHE A 47 -10.38 -6.96 -24.11
C PHE A 47 -10.38 -6.38 -25.54
N ASP A 48 -11.58 -6.12 -26.07
CA ASP A 48 -11.82 -5.19 -27.19
C ASP A 48 -11.61 -3.74 -26.70
N ILE A 49 -10.37 -3.45 -26.31
CA ILE A 49 -9.96 -2.33 -25.46
C ILE A 49 -8.53 -1.98 -25.90
N ASP A 50 -8.28 -0.70 -26.19
CA ASP A 50 -6.97 -0.22 -26.60
C ASP A 50 -5.97 -0.19 -25.41
N ILE A 51 -5.47 -1.37 -25.05
CA ILE A 51 -4.37 -1.52 -24.08
C ILE A 51 -3.06 -0.91 -24.61
N HIS A 52 -2.92 -0.74 -25.93
CA HIS A 52 -1.77 -0.12 -26.54
C HIS A 52 -1.66 1.38 -26.17
N SER A 53 -2.76 2.06 -25.88
CA SER A 53 -2.73 3.42 -25.28
C SER A 53 -2.09 3.45 -23.88
N VAL A 54 -2.31 2.42 -23.06
CA VAL A 54 -1.70 2.26 -21.73
C VAL A 54 -0.23 1.87 -21.88
N GLN A 55 0.08 0.88 -22.72
CA GLN A 55 1.43 0.43 -23.03
C GLN A 55 2.31 1.61 -23.48
N ARG A 56 1.85 2.33 -24.50
CA ARG A 56 2.50 3.54 -25.04
C ARG A 56 2.67 4.65 -24.00
N THR A 57 1.69 4.84 -23.11
CA THR A 57 1.79 5.79 -21.98
C THR A 57 3.01 5.49 -21.11
N PHE A 58 3.21 4.22 -20.73
CA PHE A 58 4.32 3.83 -19.85
C PHE A 58 5.65 3.69 -20.60
N GLU A 59 5.64 3.28 -21.88
CA GLU A 59 6.82 3.34 -22.76
C GLU A 59 7.31 4.78 -22.93
N ASN A 60 6.44 5.71 -23.29
CA ASN A 60 6.78 7.13 -23.44
C ASN A 60 7.30 7.70 -22.12
N TRP A 61 6.72 7.33 -20.97
CA TRP A 61 7.22 7.76 -19.66
C TRP A 61 8.61 7.17 -19.34
N ARG A 62 8.83 5.88 -19.62
CA ARG A 62 10.14 5.22 -19.47
C ARG A 62 11.21 5.87 -20.34
N GLU A 63 10.85 6.29 -21.55
CA GLU A 63 11.73 7.02 -22.47
C GLU A 63 11.98 8.46 -22.01
N THR A 64 10.96 9.18 -21.50
CA THR A 64 11.12 10.59 -21.11
C THR A 64 11.74 10.78 -19.73
N GLN A 65 11.65 9.79 -18.83
CA GLN A 65 12.13 9.90 -17.45
C GLN A 65 12.98 8.68 -17.04
N THR A 66 14.27 8.72 -17.41
CA THR A 66 15.24 7.64 -17.18
C THR A 66 15.70 7.51 -15.72
N SER A 67 15.55 8.57 -14.92
CA SER A 67 15.69 8.54 -13.46
C SER A 67 14.69 9.50 -12.81
N PRO A 68 14.40 9.39 -11.49
CA PRO A 68 13.52 10.35 -10.80
C PRO A 68 13.96 11.82 -10.93
N ILE A 69 15.24 12.06 -11.22
CA ILE A 69 15.86 13.39 -11.38
C ILE A 69 16.31 13.72 -12.81
N SER A 70 15.87 12.96 -13.82
CA SER A 70 16.27 13.16 -15.22
C SER A 70 15.08 13.02 -16.15
N ILE A 71 14.61 14.16 -16.69
CA ILE A 71 13.59 14.28 -17.72
C ILE A 71 14.26 14.78 -19.02
N SER A 72 14.00 14.10 -20.13
CA SER A 72 14.51 14.44 -21.46
C SER A 72 13.59 13.87 -22.54
N ILE A 73 13.27 14.63 -23.59
CA ILE A 73 12.57 14.04 -24.74
C ILE A 73 13.57 13.30 -25.63
N PRO A 74 13.28 12.07 -26.10
CA PRO A 74 14.09 11.34 -27.07
C PRO A 74 14.32 12.13 -28.36
N VAL A 75 15.53 12.00 -28.92
CA VAL A 75 15.93 12.70 -30.14
C VAL A 75 14.95 12.42 -31.28
N GLY A 76 14.40 13.48 -31.87
CA GLY A 76 13.45 13.39 -32.99
C GLY A 76 11.99 13.13 -32.59
N LYS A 77 11.65 13.11 -31.29
CA LYS A 77 10.26 13.15 -30.80
C LYS A 77 9.94 14.53 -30.20
N THR A 78 8.67 14.87 -30.15
CA THR A 78 8.10 16.01 -29.39
C THR A 78 7.01 15.52 -28.41
N VAL A 79 6.50 16.41 -27.55
CA VAL A 79 5.33 16.06 -26.70
C VAL A 79 4.09 15.78 -27.57
N PHE A 80 3.92 16.46 -28.70
CA PHE A 80 2.86 16.15 -29.67
C PHE A 80 3.00 14.72 -30.23
N ASP A 81 4.22 14.27 -30.54
CA ASP A 81 4.46 12.92 -31.06
C ASP A 81 4.14 11.82 -30.06
N MET A 82 4.19 12.13 -28.76
CA MET A 82 3.87 11.21 -27.67
C MET A 82 2.37 11.21 -27.30
N LEU A 83 1.65 12.28 -27.64
CA LEU A 83 0.23 12.47 -27.33
C LEU A 83 -0.60 12.51 -28.63
N ARG A 84 -0.67 11.38 -29.33
CA ARG A 84 -1.30 11.28 -30.67
C ARG A 84 -2.81 11.12 -30.60
N HIS A 85 -3.31 10.31 -29.67
CA HIS A 85 -4.74 10.03 -29.49
C HIS A 85 -5.30 10.69 -28.23
N GLU A 86 -6.63 10.77 -28.12
CA GLU A 86 -7.30 11.37 -26.94
C GLU A 86 -7.17 10.51 -25.66
N GLN A 87 -6.80 9.24 -25.79
CA GLN A 87 -6.46 8.34 -24.68
C GLN A 87 -4.99 8.43 -24.22
N ASP A 88 -4.10 9.00 -25.02
CA ASP A 88 -2.67 9.09 -24.69
C ASP A 88 -2.46 10.07 -23.53
N ILE A 89 -1.68 9.68 -22.53
CA ILE A 89 -1.18 10.57 -21.46
C ILE A 89 0.34 10.47 -21.36
N LEU A 90 0.97 11.55 -20.88
CA LEU A 90 2.40 11.63 -20.64
C LEU A 90 2.63 12.13 -19.21
N PRO A 91 2.93 11.23 -18.25
CA PRO A 91 3.26 11.60 -16.88
C PRO A 91 4.72 12.04 -16.73
N PHE A 92 4.95 12.90 -15.74
CA PHE A 92 6.26 13.33 -15.24
C PHE A 92 6.22 13.32 -13.71
N TYR A 93 7.07 12.50 -13.09
CA TYR A 93 7.25 12.50 -11.64
C TYR A 93 8.23 13.58 -11.23
N LEU A 94 7.81 14.50 -10.36
CA LEU A 94 8.60 15.65 -9.90
C LEU A 94 8.89 15.50 -8.39
N PRO A 95 9.92 14.72 -7.99
CA PRO A 95 10.20 14.40 -6.58
C PRO A 95 10.44 15.65 -5.72
N GLY A 96 11.25 16.59 -6.20
CA GLY A 96 11.53 17.87 -5.52
C GLY A 96 10.33 18.80 -5.31
N ASN A 97 9.19 18.47 -5.93
CA ASN A 97 7.90 19.13 -5.74
C ASN A 97 6.82 18.20 -5.14
N ASN A 98 7.13 16.95 -4.77
CA ASN A 98 6.17 15.99 -4.19
C ASN A 98 4.89 15.82 -5.05
N SER A 99 5.05 15.89 -6.37
CA SER A 99 3.95 16.01 -7.32
C SER A 99 4.16 15.18 -8.57
N CYS A 100 3.08 14.81 -9.24
CA CYS A 100 3.10 14.28 -10.59
C CYS A 100 2.38 15.25 -11.52
N LEU A 101 3.00 15.61 -12.64
CA LEU A 101 2.35 16.29 -13.76
C LEU A 101 1.92 15.23 -14.77
N VAL A 102 0.73 15.36 -15.34
CA VAL A 102 0.20 14.52 -16.40
C VAL A 102 -0.29 15.42 -17.51
N LEU A 103 0.34 15.32 -18.68
CA LEU A 103 -0.15 15.94 -19.90
C LEU A 103 -1.07 14.94 -20.62
N LYS A 104 -2.17 15.43 -21.17
CA LYS A 104 -3.13 14.63 -21.96
C LYS A 104 -3.54 15.44 -23.20
N LYS A 105 -3.74 14.78 -24.33
CA LYS A 105 -4.40 15.41 -25.49
C LYS A 105 -5.83 15.85 -25.14
N ALA A 106 -6.20 17.08 -25.49
CA ALA A 106 -7.55 17.55 -25.28
C ALA A 106 -8.55 16.83 -26.22
N PRO A 107 -9.83 16.71 -25.84
CA PRO A 107 -10.87 16.26 -26.76
C PRO A 107 -10.95 17.17 -27.98
N SER A 108 -11.23 16.62 -29.16
CA SER A 108 -11.22 17.35 -30.44
C SER A 108 -12.23 18.52 -30.54
N HIS A 109 -13.14 18.65 -29.58
CA HIS A 109 -14.12 19.73 -29.45
C HIS A 109 -13.73 20.81 -28.41
N ALA A 110 -12.59 20.68 -27.75
CA ALA A 110 -12.07 21.67 -26.82
C ALA A 110 -11.46 22.88 -27.54
N ASN A 111 -11.42 24.03 -26.87
CA ASN A 111 -10.78 25.26 -27.35
C ASN A 111 -9.28 25.35 -27.01
N TYR A 112 -8.70 24.29 -26.45
CA TYR A 112 -7.29 24.15 -26.06
C TYR A 112 -6.73 22.84 -26.61
N SER A 113 -5.41 22.77 -26.83
CA SER A 113 -4.76 21.63 -27.49
C SER A 113 -4.50 20.45 -26.53
N PHE A 114 -4.18 20.75 -25.27
CA PHE A 114 -3.87 19.76 -24.24
C PHE A 114 -4.53 20.11 -22.90
N ILE A 115 -4.58 19.12 -22.01
CA ILE A 115 -4.92 19.30 -20.61
C ILE A 115 -3.65 18.99 -19.80
N ALA A 116 -3.17 19.97 -19.04
CA ALA A 116 -2.13 19.77 -18.04
C ALA A 116 -2.78 19.55 -16.68
N THR A 117 -2.38 18.50 -15.98
CA THR A 117 -3.04 18.00 -14.77
C THR A 117 -2.00 17.66 -13.72
N ALA A 118 -2.17 18.09 -12.46
CA ALA A 118 -1.24 17.73 -11.39
C ALA A 118 -1.93 17.11 -10.17
N PHE A 119 -1.19 16.25 -9.47
CA PHE A 119 -1.58 15.70 -8.18
C PHE A 119 -0.41 15.64 -7.20
N GLN A 120 -0.70 15.82 -5.90
CA GLN A 120 0.26 15.65 -4.82
C GLN A 120 0.40 14.15 -4.50
N ILE A 121 1.60 13.73 -4.08
CA ILE A 121 1.92 12.30 -3.91
C ILE A 121 1.84 11.88 -2.45
N HIS A 122 2.45 12.67 -1.57
CA HIS A 122 2.46 12.46 -0.12
C HIS A 122 1.82 13.64 0.60
N ALA A 123 0.94 13.37 1.57
CA ALA A 123 0.49 14.40 2.49
C ALA A 123 1.66 14.87 3.38
N PRO A 124 1.70 16.18 3.70
CA PRO A 124 2.62 16.74 4.68
C PRO A 124 2.35 16.18 6.08
N ASN A 125 3.35 16.28 6.95
CA ASN A 125 3.35 15.58 8.22
C ASN A 125 2.23 16.04 9.15
N ASN A 126 1.84 17.32 9.13
CA ASN A 126 0.71 17.82 9.90
C ASN A 126 -0.60 17.11 9.52
N ILE A 127 -0.92 17.02 8.22
CA ILE A 127 -2.12 16.31 7.72
C ILE A 127 -2.10 14.82 8.11
N VAL A 128 -0.92 14.18 8.08
CA VAL A 128 -0.77 12.78 8.51
C VAL A 128 -0.97 12.61 10.02
N MET A 129 -0.49 13.54 10.86
CA MET A 129 -0.65 13.50 12.32
C MET A 129 -2.07 13.88 12.79
N GLU A 130 -2.75 14.79 12.09
CA GLU A 130 -4.09 15.27 12.43
C GLU A 130 -5.19 14.25 12.05
N HIS A 131 -4.98 13.48 10.98
CA HIS A 131 -5.99 12.57 10.45
C HIS A 131 -6.10 11.29 11.27
N LYS A 132 -7.31 10.96 11.75
CA LYS A 132 -7.58 9.64 12.37
C LYS A 132 -7.47 8.54 11.31
N GLY A 133 -6.43 7.72 11.40
CA GLY A 133 -6.13 6.67 10.43
C GLY A 133 -5.21 7.14 9.29
N TYR A 134 -5.70 7.10 8.06
CA TYR A 134 -4.88 7.32 6.85
C TYR A 134 -5.59 8.30 5.91
N PRO A 135 -4.97 9.43 5.52
CA PRO A 135 -5.55 10.40 4.60
C PRO A 135 -5.97 9.80 3.25
N VAL A 136 -7.03 10.37 2.68
CA VAL A 136 -7.50 10.08 1.32
C VAL A 136 -7.47 11.39 0.53
N MET A 137 -6.77 11.38 -0.61
CA MET A 137 -6.76 12.49 -1.57
C MET A 137 -7.65 12.15 -2.76
N THR A 138 -8.33 13.16 -3.27
CA THR A 138 -8.97 13.15 -4.59
C THR A 138 -7.93 13.61 -5.59
N VAL A 139 -7.61 12.77 -6.58
CA VAL A 139 -6.60 13.06 -7.60
C VAL A 139 -7.23 12.95 -9.00
N PRO A 140 -6.89 13.85 -9.94
CA PRO A 140 -6.08 15.04 -9.72
C PRO A 140 -6.79 16.14 -8.93
N GLU A 141 -5.98 16.96 -8.25
CA GLU A 141 -6.40 18.13 -7.49
C GLU A 141 -6.61 19.33 -8.42
N MET A 142 -5.85 19.44 -9.51
CA MET A 142 -5.92 20.58 -10.43
C MET A 142 -5.66 20.16 -11.88
N SER A 143 -6.46 20.69 -12.80
CA SER A 143 -6.30 20.54 -14.24
C SER A 143 -6.56 21.87 -14.94
N VAL A 144 -5.80 22.17 -16.00
CA VAL A 144 -5.88 23.40 -16.80
C VAL A 144 -5.80 23.07 -18.29
N GLY A 145 -6.37 23.93 -19.13
CA GLY A 145 -6.31 23.81 -20.58
C GLY A 145 -5.08 24.53 -21.13
N VAL A 146 -4.26 23.85 -21.92
CA VAL A 146 -3.06 24.41 -22.57
C VAL A 146 -3.41 24.80 -23.99
N TYR A 147 -3.47 26.11 -24.25
CA TYR A 147 -3.88 26.68 -25.52
C TYR A 147 -2.74 26.60 -26.54
N ASP A 148 -1.59 27.21 -26.23
CA ASP A 148 -0.37 27.04 -27.02
C ASP A 148 0.33 25.70 -26.70
N GLY A 149 0.13 24.72 -27.58
CA GLY A 149 0.84 23.45 -27.50
C GLY A 149 2.34 23.56 -27.81
N CYS A 150 2.80 24.62 -28.49
CA CYS A 150 4.21 24.81 -28.82
C CYS A 150 5.07 24.92 -27.55
N LEU A 151 4.55 25.58 -26.51
CA LEU A 151 5.16 25.69 -25.20
C LEU A 151 5.58 24.33 -24.64
N LEU A 152 4.72 23.31 -24.71
CA LEU A 152 4.99 21.96 -24.19
C LEU A 152 6.11 21.22 -24.95
N SER A 153 6.40 21.63 -26.18
CA SER A 153 7.49 21.06 -27.00
C SER A 153 8.72 21.95 -27.07
N SER A 154 8.75 23.05 -26.31
CA SER A 154 9.94 23.89 -26.18
C SER A 154 10.99 23.20 -25.31
N GLN A 155 12.28 23.39 -25.66
CA GLN A 155 13.38 22.90 -24.83
C GLN A 155 13.37 23.56 -23.44
N ASP A 156 12.91 24.82 -23.36
CA ASP A 156 12.83 25.57 -22.10
C ASP A 156 11.81 24.96 -21.13
N PHE A 157 10.66 24.48 -21.60
CA PHE A 157 9.70 23.75 -20.77
C PHE A 157 10.31 22.46 -20.20
N ILE A 158 11.07 21.71 -21.01
CA ILE A 158 11.76 20.49 -20.54
C ILE A 158 12.88 20.82 -19.56
N ASN A 159 13.63 21.90 -19.78
CA ASN A 159 14.64 22.40 -18.84
C ASN A 159 13.99 22.83 -17.50
N GLN A 160 12.79 23.41 -17.54
CA GLN A 160 12.02 23.76 -16.34
C GLN A 160 11.52 22.50 -15.61
N LEU A 161 10.95 21.51 -16.29
CA LEU A 161 10.56 20.23 -15.67
C LEU A 161 11.76 19.52 -15.02
N GLN A 162 12.90 19.50 -15.72
CA GLN A 162 14.16 18.95 -15.20
C GLN A 162 14.62 19.69 -13.93
N SER A 163 14.44 21.01 -13.86
CA SER A 163 14.76 21.81 -12.68
C SER A 163 13.78 21.51 -11.52
N LEU A 164 12.50 21.31 -11.81
CA LEU A 164 11.44 20.98 -10.86
C LEU A 164 11.54 19.55 -10.28
N CYS A 165 12.35 18.67 -10.87
CA CYS A 165 12.71 17.40 -10.25
C CYS A 165 13.62 17.56 -9.02
N MET A 166 14.41 18.63 -8.94
CA MET A 166 15.42 18.82 -7.89
C MET A 166 14.82 19.40 -6.60
N ASP A 167 15.46 19.12 -5.46
CA ASP A 167 15.14 19.75 -4.17
C ASP A 167 15.42 21.27 -4.28
N LEU A 168 14.38 22.10 -4.23
CA LEU A 168 14.48 23.58 -4.30
C LEU A 168 14.21 24.19 -2.91
N GLU A 169 14.94 25.23 -2.51
CA GLU A 169 14.79 25.82 -1.17
C GLU A 169 13.38 26.36 -0.92
N GLU A 170 12.71 26.83 -1.97
CA GLU A 170 11.35 27.32 -1.94
C GLU A 170 10.33 26.21 -1.66
N THR A 171 10.58 24.97 -2.11
CA THR A 171 9.65 23.84 -1.91
C THR A 171 9.89 23.15 -0.57
N MET A 172 11.07 23.28 0.03
CA MET A 172 11.34 22.66 1.33
C MET A 172 10.49 23.25 2.46
N ALA A 173 9.90 22.38 3.27
CA ALA A 173 9.22 22.79 4.50
C ALA A 173 10.19 23.53 5.44
N THR A 174 9.67 24.43 6.28
CA THR A 174 10.48 25.15 7.27
C THR A 174 9.88 25.02 8.67
N SER A 175 10.74 24.91 9.68
CA SER A 175 10.35 24.91 11.09
C SER A 175 11.10 26.00 11.86
N SER A 176 10.50 26.47 12.97
CA SER A 176 11.11 27.46 13.85
C SER A 176 11.75 26.77 15.04
N LYS A 177 13.08 26.82 15.14
CA LYS A 177 13.84 26.35 16.31
C LYS A 177 14.56 27.54 16.93
N GLY A 178 14.23 27.85 18.19
CA GLY A 178 14.85 28.98 18.91
C GLY A 178 14.70 30.33 18.21
N ARG A 179 13.53 30.61 17.59
CA ARG A 179 13.22 31.78 16.75
C ARG A 179 13.99 31.88 15.41
N LYS A 180 14.84 30.92 15.06
CA LYS A 180 15.44 30.83 13.72
C LYS A 180 14.60 29.88 12.84
N ARG A 181 14.29 30.30 11.61
CA ARG A 181 13.76 29.40 10.59
C ARG A 181 14.88 28.46 10.13
N GLN A 182 14.58 27.16 10.08
CA GLN A 182 15.46 26.12 9.55
C GLN A 182 14.67 25.22 8.61
N THR A 183 15.35 24.66 7.62
CA THR A 183 14.80 23.68 6.68
C THR A 183 14.35 22.42 7.42
N GLU A 184 13.09 22.06 7.28
CA GLU A 184 12.47 20.91 7.93
C GLU A 184 12.55 19.67 7.05
N VAL A 185 13.75 19.11 6.96
CA VAL A 185 14.12 17.94 6.12
C VAL A 185 13.32 16.65 6.39
N ARG A 186 12.45 16.66 7.39
CA ARG A 186 11.59 15.54 7.79
C ARG A 186 10.21 15.60 7.14
N ASP A 187 9.78 16.75 6.64
CA ASP A 187 8.50 16.85 5.91
C ASP A 187 8.66 16.46 4.43
N VAL A 188 7.59 16.63 3.66
CA VAL A 188 7.57 16.53 2.20
C VAL A 188 7.81 17.90 1.58
N ALA A 189 8.26 17.93 0.33
CA ALA A 189 8.27 19.17 -0.44
C ALA A 189 6.84 19.70 -0.64
N SER A 190 6.70 21.02 -0.62
CA SER A 190 5.48 21.72 -1.02
C SER A 190 5.34 21.69 -2.53
N PRO A 191 4.20 21.27 -3.10
CA PRO A 191 4.00 21.22 -4.55
C PRO A 191 3.66 22.59 -5.16
N LYS A 192 3.83 23.68 -4.41
CA LYS A 192 3.42 25.04 -4.77
C LYS A 192 3.95 25.51 -6.13
N LEU A 193 5.17 25.12 -6.55
CA LEU A 193 5.67 25.56 -7.86
C LEU A 193 4.91 24.90 -9.01
N ILE A 194 4.25 23.77 -8.79
CA ILE A 194 3.42 23.12 -9.80
C ILE A 194 2.01 23.72 -9.82
N PHE A 195 1.37 23.84 -8.65
CA PHE A 195 -0.01 24.32 -8.55
C PHE A 195 -0.15 25.85 -8.67
N ASP A 196 0.77 26.62 -8.08
CA ASP A 196 0.66 28.08 -7.98
C ASP A 196 1.48 28.83 -9.06
N TRP A 197 2.41 28.14 -9.74
CA TRP A 197 3.25 28.74 -10.80
C TRP A 197 3.14 28.02 -12.15
N LEU A 198 3.53 26.74 -12.24
CA LEU A 198 3.60 26.04 -13.53
C LEU A 198 2.23 25.92 -14.20
N LEU A 199 1.24 25.31 -13.55
CA LEU A 199 -0.09 25.13 -14.15
C LEU A 199 -0.77 26.48 -14.52
N PRO A 200 -0.73 27.53 -13.69
CA PRO A 200 -1.20 28.86 -14.09
C PRO A 200 -0.45 29.45 -15.29
N THR A 201 0.84 29.18 -15.43
CA THR A 201 1.65 29.65 -16.58
C THR A 201 1.32 28.89 -17.87
N LEU A 202 0.76 27.68 -17.79
CA LEU A 202 0.35 26.87 -18.94
C LEU A 202 -1.04 27.24 -19.50
N THR A 203 -1.75 28.23 -18.94
CA THR A 203 -3.12 28.55 -19.36
C THR A 203 -3.41 30.05 -19.42
N ASP A 204 -4.04 30.49 -20.51
CA ASP A 204 -4.45 31.90 -20.71
C ASP A 204 -5.80 32.23 -20.04
N CYS A 205 -6.46 31.23 -19.44
CA CYS A 205 -7.84 31.33 -18.96
C CYS A 205 -7.94 31.13 -17.43
N VAL A 206 -8.77 31.95 -16.79
CA VAL A 206 -9.09 31.81 -15.36
C VAL A 206 -10.10 30.67 -15.17
N GLY A 207 -9.61 29.48 -14.81
CA GLY A 207 -10.47 28.36 -14.41
C GLY A 207 -9.78 26.99 -14.48
N HIS A 208 -10.38 26.01 -13.82
CA HIS A 208 -9.95 24.61 -13.89
C HIS A 208 -10.75 23.84 -14.95
N VAL A 209 -10.07 22.96 -15.68
CA VAL A 209 -10.72 22.01 -16.59
C VAL A 209 -11.31 20.86 -15.76
N PRO A 210 -12.62 20.57 -15.83
CA PRO A 210 -13.20 19.45 -15.12
C PRO A 210 -12.71 18.13 -15.73
N VAL A 211 -12.09 17.28 -14.91
CA VAL A 211 -11.66 15.93 -15.29
C VAL A 211 -12.18 14.90 -14.29
N THR A 212 -12.36 13.66 -14.72
CA THR A 212 -12.77 12.57 -13.83
C THR A 212 -11.67 12.29 -12.80
N THR A 213 -11.98 12.44 -11.52
CA THR A 213 -11.06 12.20 -10.42
C THR A 213 -11.23 10.79 -9.82
N VAL A 214 -10.22 10.34 -9.10
CA VAL A 214 -10.19 9.07 -8.36
C VAL A 214 -9.67 9.30 -6.95
N GLN A 215 -10.00 8.41 -6.01
CA GLN A 215 -9.53 8.53 -4.62
C GLN A 215 -8.30 7.66 -4.36
N LYS A 216 -7.25 8.25 -3.78
CA LYS A 216 -6.01 7.55 -3.37
C LYS A 216 -5.77 7.70 -1.87
N LYS A 217 -5.62 6.56 -1.20
CA LYS A 217 -5.36 6.47 0.24
C LYS A 217 -3.85 6.50 0.51
N ILE A 218 -3.37 7.59 1.07
CA ILE A 218 -1.96 7.77 1.48
C ILE A 218 -1.70 6.91 2.71
N ARG A 219 -0.60 6.17 2.70
CA ARG A 219 -0.17 5.34 3.84
C ARG A 219 1.23 5.74 4.27
N ASN A 220 1.35 7.00 4.66
CA ASN A 220 2.50 7.52 5.40
C ASN A 220 2.30 7.19 6.89
N SER A 221 3.39 6.97 7.62
CA SER A 221 3.41 6.71 9.06
C SER A 221 4.54 7.54 9.69
N ILE A 222 4.22 8.35 10.70
CA ILE A 222 5.22 9.16 11.40
C ILE A 222 5.47 8.50 12.75
N GLU A 223 6.63 7.87 12.86
CA GLU A 223 7.12 7.29 14.11
C GLU A 223 8.17 8.25 14.68
N TRP A 224 7.94 8.74 15.89
CA TRP A 224 8.76 9.78 16.52
C TRP A 224 9.87 9.23 17.42
N LYS A 225 9.74 7.97 17.89
CA LYS A 225 10.81 7.30 18.63
C LYS A 225 11.84 6.78 17.61
N ASP A 226 13.08 7.21 17.76
CA ASP A 226 14.30 6.74 17.08
C ASP A 226 14.29 6.72 15.53
N SER A 227 13.33 7.38 14.88
CA SER A 227 13.33 7.58 13.43
C SER A 227 13.48 9.05 13.04
N LEU A 228 14.54 9.36 12.31
CA LEU A 228 14.80 10.72 11.83
C LEU A 228 13.79 11.17 10.76
N LYS A 229 13.26 10.25 9.94
CA LYS A 229 12.40 10.57 8.81
C LYS A 229 11.13 9.70 8.79
N PRO A 230 9.92 10.26 8.55
CA PRO A 230 8.67 9.51 8.52
C PRO A 230 8.64 8.38 7.49
N TYR A 231 8.17 7.20 7.86
CA TYR A 231 7.95 6.09 6.94
C TYR A 231 6.96 6.48 5.83
N ARG A 232 7.47 6.50 4.60
CA ARG A 232 6.69 6.78 3.39
C ARG A 232 6.77 5.57 2.46
N ARG A 233 5.90 5.55 1.46
CA ARG A 233 6.00 4.60 0.34
C ARG A 233 6.77 5.25 -0.79
N SER A 234 7.23 4.46 -1.75
CA SER A 234 7.76 4.98 -3.01
C SER A 234 6.75 5.94 -3.66
N GLY A 235 7.22 7.16 -3.91
CA GLY A 235 6.49 8.24 -4.57
C GLY A 235 6.28 7.90 -6.03
N LEU A 236 7.33 7.49 -6.75
CA LEU A 236 7.19 7.00 -8.13
C LEU A 236 6.16 5.86 -8.23
N TRP A 237 6.19 4.88 -7.32
CA TRP A 237 5.18 3.81 -7.34
C TRP A 237 3.77 4.35 -7.08
N MET A 238 3.60 5.40 -6.27
CA MET A 238 2.30 6.05 -6.10
C MET A 238 1.87 6.77 -7.39
N CYS A 239 2.78 7.46 -8.08
CA CYS A 239 2.52 8.07 -9.38
C CYS A 239 2.06 7.03 -10.40
N ILE A 240 2.83 5.96 -10.60
CA ILE A 240 2.56 4.89 -11.58
C ILE A 240 1.14 4.31 -11.40
N LYS A 241 0.78 3.89 -10.18
CA LYS A 241 -0.58 3.38 -9.91
C LYS A 241 -1.66 4.44 -10.08
N THR A 242 -1.32 5.71 -9.97
CA THR A 242 -2.28 6.82 -10.11
C THR A 242 -2.50 7.14 -11.57
N CYS A 243 -1.44 7.34 -12.34
CA CYS A 243 -1.48 7.50 -13.80
C CYS A 243 -2.14 6.29 -14.49
N LEU A 244 -1.84 5.06 -14.07
CA LEU A 244 -2.51 3.85 -14.57
C LEU A 244 -4.02 3.88 -14.33
N GLN A 245 -4.45 4.21 -13.10
CA GLN A 245 -5.88 4.29 -12.79
C GLN A 245 -6.56 5.44 -13.53
N LEU A 246 -5.90 6.61 -13.64
CA LEU A 246 -6.43 7.76 -14.36
C LEU A 246 -6.58 7.46 -15.85
N ASN A 247 -5.57 6.87 -16.51
CA ASN A 247 -5.65 6.46 -17.91
C ASN A 247 -6.84 5.52 -18.14
N LEU A 248 -6.93 4.42 -17.37
CA LEU A 248 -8.02 3.46 -17.49
C LEU A 248 -9.41 4.07 -17.21
N VAL A 249 -9.52 5.01 -16.26
CA VAL A 249 -10.78 5.70 -15.92
C VAL A 249 -11.16 6.77 -16.95
N TRP A 250 -10.18 7.43 -17.57
CA TRP A 250 -10.43 8.41 -18.64
C TRP A 250 -10.77 7.72 -19.97
N SER A 251 -10.14 6.59 -20.28
CA SER A 251 -10.36 5.84 -21.52
C SER A 251 -11.63 4.97 -21.48
N PHE A 252 -11.99 4.40 -20.32
CA PHE A 252 -13.11 3.43 -20.21
C PHE A 252 -14.19 3.84 -19.20
N GLY A 253 -14.12 5.06 -18.67
CA GLY A 253 -15.07 5.57 -17.68
C GLY A 253 -14.87 4.98 -16.27
N MET A 254 -15.47 5.64 -15.28
CA MET A 254 -15.24 5.38 -13.85
C MET A 254 -15.44 3.91 -13.43
N LYS A 255 -16.53 3.28 -13.88
CA LYS A 255 -16.92 1.92 -13.47
C LYS A 255 -16.02 0.84 -14.08
N LYS A 256 -15.89 0.83 -15.41
CA LYS A 256 -15.07 -0.16 -16.16
C LYS A 256 -13.57 0.08 -15.94
N GLY A 257 -13.11 1.32 -16.00
CA GLY A 257 -11.70 1.69 -15.71
C GLY A 257 -11.23 1.29 -14.31
N THR A 258 -12.08 1.37 -13.28
CA THR A 258 -11.73 0.91 -11.93
C THR A 258 -11.63 -0.61 -11.82
N LEU A 259 -12.49 -1.34 -12.53
CA LEU A 259 -12.39 -2.81 -12.58
C LEU A 259 -11.10 -3.22 -13.30
N LEU A 260 -10.84 -2.67 -14.49
CA LEU A 260 -9.62 -2.89 -15.26
C LEU A 260 -8.35 -2.60 -14.44
N TYR A 261 -8.34 -1.49 -13.70
CA TYR A 261 -7.22 -1.16 -12.80
C TYR A 261 -7.02 -2.22 -11.70
N LYS A 262 -8.09 -2.78 -11.12
CA LYS A 262 -7.96 -3.87 -10.13
C LYS A 262 -7.43 -5.16 -10.74
N ILE A 263 -7.93 -5.54 -11.92
CA ILE A 263 -7.47 -6.72 -12.68
C ILE A 263 -5.98 -6.57 -13.01
N PHE A 264 -5.60 -5.46 -13.65
CA PHE A 264 -4.19 -5.14 -13.96
C PHE A 264 -3.31 -5.27 -12.73
N MET A 265 -3.70 -4.59 -11.64
CA MET A 265 -2.91 -4.51 -10.42
C MET A 265 -2.84 -5.83 -9.63
N LEU A 266 -3.73 -6.79 -9.89
CA LEU A 266 -3.63 -8.16 -9.40
C LEU A 266 -2.66 -8.95 -10.30
N ARG A 267 -2.89 -8.98 -11.62
CA ARG A 267 -2.05 -9.72 -12.59
C ARG A 267 -0.59 -9.27 -12.57
N PHE A 268 -0.30 -7.98 -12.47
CA PHE A 268 1.06 -7.43 -12.36
C PHE A 268 1.76 -7.85 -11.06
N MET A 269 1.03 -7.82 -9.93
CA MET A 269 1.59 -8.30 -8.67
C MET A 269 1.85 -9.81 -8.71
N SER A 270 0.93 -10.60 -9.27
CA SER A 270 1.10 -12.05 -9.46
C SER A 270 2.29 -12.37 -10.39
N TYR A 271 2.49 -11.61 -11.48
CA TYR A 271 3.66 -11.74 -12.35
C TYR A 271 4.97 -11.52 -11.59
N LEU A 272 5.07 -10.43 -10.81
CA LEU A 272 6.27 -10.15 -10.02
C LEU A 272 6.53 -11.23 -8.96
N CYS A 273 5.49 -11.75 -8.32
CA CYS A 273 5.60 -12.88 -7.40
C CYS A 273 6.20 -14.12 -8.10
N SER A 274 5.63 -14.54 -9.24
CA SER A 274 6.16 -15.68 -10.02
C SER A 274 7.62 -15.48 -10.43
N LYS A 275 7.98 -14.29 -10.95
CA LYS A 275 9.35 -13.97 -11.40
C LYS A 275 10.37 -14.01 -10.24
N SER A 276 9.92 -13.81 -9.00
CA SER A 276 10.75 -13.76 -7.79
C SER A 276 10.87 -15.08 -7.02
N GLU A 277 10.18 -16.15 -7.47
CA GLU A 277 10.14 -17.43 -6.76
C GLU A 277 11.54 -17.99 -6.49
N GLY A 278 11.77 -18.48 -5.26
CA GLY A 278 13.07 -19.01 -4.82
C GLY A 278 14.15 -17.96 -4.48
N THR A 279 13.94 -16.66 -4.72
CA THR A 279 14.96 -15.60 -4.48
C THR A 279 14.66 -14.67 -3.29
N MET A 280 13.52 -14.87 -2.63
CA MET A 280 12.99 -13.98 -1.58
C MET A 280 13.18 -14.53 -0.17
N SER A 281 13.23 -13.63 0.81
CA SER A 281 13.06 -14.02 2.21
C SER A 281 11.62 -14.45 2.50
N PHE A 282 11.45 -15.32 3.49
CA PHE A 282 10.14 -15.81 3.95
C PHE A 282 9.19 -14.65 4.33
N ASP A 283 9.69 -13.63 5.03
CA ASP A 283 8.90 -12.43 5.36
C ASP A 283 8.33 -11.74 4.13
N LEU A 284 9.16 -11.58 3.08
CA LEU A 284 8.74 -10.93 1.83
C LEU A 284 7.68 -11.77 1.11
N VAL A 285 7.83 -13.11 1.09
CA VAL A 285 6.80 -14.04 0.59
C VAL A 285 5.48 -13.86 1.34
N MET A 286 5.49 -13.82 2.67
CA MET A 286 4.29 -13.63 3.49
C MET A 286 3.63 -12.27 3.25
N GLN A 287 4.42 -11.21 3.12
CA GLN A 287 3.90 -9.89 2.72
C GLN A 287 3.25 -9.92 1.34
N MET A 288 3.86 -10.61 0.37
CA MET A 288 3.37 -10.74 -1.01
C MET A 288 2.06 -11.52 -1.08
N LEU A 289 1.98 -12.69 -0.43
CA LEU A 289 0.76 -13.47 -0.26
C LEU A 289 -0.36 -12.60 0.33
N SER A 290 -0.09 -11.92 1.46
CA SER A 290 -1.07 -11.04 2.11
C SER A 290 -1.60 -9.94 1.18
N LYS A 291 -0.75 -9.32 0.33
CA LYS A 291 -1.22 -8.34 -0.66
C LYS A 291 -2.11 -8.96 -1.71
N LEU A 292 -1.71 -10.11 -2.28
CA LEU A 292 -2.46 -10.77 -3.35
C LEU A 292 -3.86 -11.16 -2.84
N SER A 293 -3.96 -11.84 -1.71
CA SER A 293 -5.25 -12.23 -1.10
C SER A 293 -6.16 -11.01 -0.84
N VAL A 294 -5.61 -9.92 -0.29
CA VAL A 294 -6.36 -8.67 -0.06
C VAL A 294 -6.74 -7.94 -1.35
N ARG A 295 -6.07 -8.20 -2.48
CA ARG A 295 -6.44 -7.66 -3.79
C ARG A 295 -7.49 -8.51 -4.48
N LEU A 296 -7.39 -9.83 -4.36
CA LEU A 296 -8.37 -10.77 -4.86
C LEU A 296 -9.75 -10.53 -4.24
N ALA A 297 -9.84 -10.52 -2.90
CA ALA A 297 -11.09 -10.22 -2.19
C ALA A 297 -11.70 -8.83 -2.54
N LYS A 298 -10.86 -7.87 -3.01
CA LYS A 298 -11.32 -6.55 -3.49
C LYS A 298 -11.79 -6.54 -4.94
N LEU A 299 -11.38 -7.52 -5.73
CA LEU A 299 -11.83 -7.73 -7.10
C LEU A 299 -13.15 -8.50 -7.07
N GLU A 300 -13.15 -9.66 -6.41
CA GLU A 300 -14.33 -10.47 -6.08
C GLU A 300 -15.47 -9.62 -5.53
N SER A 301 -15.27 -8.91 -4.41
CA SER A 301 -16.33 -8.09 -3.81
C SER A 301 -16.72 -6.85 -4.61
N MET A 302 -16.03 -6.53 -5.70
CA MET A 302 -16.51 -5.53 -6.67
C MET A 302 -17.39 -6.14 -7.74
N ILE A 303 -17.10 -7.37 -8.16
CA ILE A 303 -17.89 -8.13 -9.14
C ILE A 303 -19.24 -8.51 -8.53
N GLU A 304 -19.26 -9.01 -7.29
CA GLU A 304 -20.50 -9.30 -6.55
C GLU A 304 -21.45 -8.10 -6.45
N LYS A 305 -20.86 -6.91 -6.22
CA LYS A 305 -21.61 -5.67 -5.91
C LYS A 305 -21.95 -4.84 -7.14
N SER A 306 -21.62 -5.28 -8.35
CA SER A 306 -21.81 -4.46 -9.55
C SER A 306 -21.94 -5.29 -10.82
N THR A 307 -22.92 -4.92 -11.64
CA THR A 307 -23.10 -5.49 -12.97
C THR A 307 -21.97 -5.06 -13.91
N PHE A 308 -21.32 -6.01 -14.59
CA PHE A 308 -20.35 -5.77 -15.66
C PHE A 308 -20.74 -6.58 -16.89
N ASP A 309 -20.09 -6.32 -18.03
CA ASP A 309 -20.24 -7.17 -19.21
C ASP A 309 -19.61 -8.57 -18.95
N ASN A 310 -20.13 -9.61 -19.62
CA ASN A 310 -19.71 -11.00 -19.39
C ASN A 310 -18.22 -11.23 -19.69
N ASN A 311 -17.62 -10.41 -20.56
CA ASN A 311 -16.22 -10.51 -20.95
C ASN A 311 -15.31 -10.02 -19.82
N LEU A 312 -15.65 -8.90 -19.17
CA LEU A 312 -14.94 -8.41 -17.99
C LEU A 312 -15.11 -9.32 -16.78
N VAL A 313 -16.27 -9.98 -16.61
CA VAL A 313 -16.50 -10.95 -15.53
C VAL A 313 -15.64 -12.19 -15.73
N SER A 314 -15.68 -12.81 -16.91
CA SER A 314 -14.88 -14.01 -17.22
C SER A 314 -13.37 -13.73 -17.15
N LEU A 315 -12.91 -12.61 -17.70
CA LEU A 315 -11.55 -12.10 -17.51
C LEU A 315 -11.16 -11.99 -16.03
N SER A 316 -12.04 -11.39 -15.21
CA SER A 316 -11.76 -11.23 -13.78
C SER A 316 -11.65 -12.58 -13.08
N GLN A 317 -12.51 -13.54 -13.44
CA GLN A 317 -12.48 -14.90 -12.92
C GLN A 317 -11.15 -15.59 -13.29
N ASN A 318 -10.73 -15.57 -14.56
CA ASN A 318 -9.45 -16.12 -15.01
C ASN A 318 -8.27 -15.54 -14.23
N VAL A 319 -8.19 -14.21 -14.08
CA VAL A 319 -7.09 -13.55 -13.36
C VAL A 319 -7.13 -13.82 -11.85
N MET A 320 -8.32 -14.01 -11.27
CA MET A 320 -8.46 -14.44 -9.87
C MET A 320 -8.02 -15.90 -9.69
N GLU A 321 -8.43 -16.82 -10.55
CA GLU A 321 -8.07 -18.24 -10.52
C GLU A 321 -6.55 -18.43 -10.62
N MET A 322 -5.90 -17.86 -11.64
CA MET A 322 -4.43 -17.87 -11.77
C MET A 322 -3.72 -17.30 -10.55
N SER A 323 -4.31 -16.29 -9.89
CA SER A 323 -3.74 -15.69 -8.69
C SER A 323 -3.98 -16.53 -7.43
N LEU A 324 -5.08 -17.30 -7.36
CA LEU A 324 -5.33 -18.28 -6.30
C LEU A 324 -4.34 -19.43 -6.41
N GLU A 325 -4.17 -20.02 -7.60
CA GLU A 325 -3.18 -21.09 -7.84
C GLU A 325 -1.78 -20.66 -7.39
N LEU A 326 -1.39 -19.43 -7.73
CA LEU A 326 -0.12 -18.84 -7.30
C LEU A 326 -0.03 -18.69 -5.78
N ILE A 327 -1.07 -18.14 -5.13
CA ILE A 327 -1.16 -18.02 -3.67
C ILE A 327 -1.04 -19.40 -3.01
N HIS A 328 -1.73 -20.41 -3.53
CA HIS A 328 -1.69 -21.78 -3.03
C HIS A 328 -0.29 -22.39 -3.16
N ARG A 329 0.35 -22.28 -4.33
CA ARG A 329 1.73 -22.78 -4.55
C ARG A 329 2.71 -22.15 -3.56
N PHE A 330 2.71 -20.81 -3.47
CA PHE A 330 3.59 -20.09 -2.55
C PHE A 330 3.30 -20.39 -1.08
N LYS A 331 2.03 -20.62 -0.72
CA LYS A 331 1.67 -21.04 0.64
C LYS A 331 2.21 -22.43 0.96
N CYS A 332 2.02 -23.42 0.09
CA CYS A 332 2.56 -24.78 0.30
C CYS A 332 4.09 -24.75 0.47
N ASN A 333 4.80 -24.04 -0.41
CA ASN A 333 6.26 -23.87 -0.32
C ASN A 333 6.69 -23.25 1.01
N ALA A 334 5.91 -22.29 1.54
CA ALA A 334 6.19 -21.62 2.81
C ALA A 334 5.84 -22.48 4.03
N ASP A 335 4.73 -23.23 3.98
CA ASP A 335 4.34 -24.18 5.02
C ASP A 335 5.39 -25.32 5.13
N ASP A 336 5.95 -25.77 4.00
CA ASP A 336 7.03 -26.77 3.98
C ASP A 336 8.37 -26.19 4.43
N TRP A 337 8.70 -24.94 4.09
CA TRP A 337 9.86 -24.25 4.66
C TRP A 337 9.76 -24.16 6.19
N TRP A 338 8.59 -23.76 6.71
CA TRP A 338 8.35 -23.62 8.14
C TRP A 338 8.48 -24.95 8.91
N LYS A 339 7.97 -26.06 8.35
CA LYS A 339 8.17 -27.40 8.91
C LYS A 339 9.65 -27.77 8.98
N ASN A 340 10.40 -27.56 7.90
CA ASN A 340 11.83 -27.86 7.86
C ASN A 340 12.64 -27.02 8.86
N GLU A 341 12.27 -25.75 9.06
CA GLU A 341 12.93 -24.87 10.03
C GLU A 341 12.66 -25.30 11.49
N ILE A 342 11.41 -25.71 11.80
CA ILE A 342 11.06 -26.32 13.10
C ILE A 342 11.83 -27.64 13.32
N ASP A 343 11.87 -28.51 12.31
CA ASP A 343 12.59 -29.78 12.35
C ASP A 343 14.12 -29.61 12.43
N SER A 344 14.64 -28.44 12.06
CA SER A 344 16.04 -28.06 12.25
C SER A 344 16.28 -27.56 13.68
N CYS A 345 15.52 -26.56 14.12
CA CYS A 345 15.64 -25.96 15.46
C CYS A 345 15.40 -26.97 16.59
N SER A 346 14.48 -27.93 16.40
CA SER A 346 14.19 -28.98 17.38
C SER A 346 15.30 -30.03 17.53
N LYS A 347 16.21 -30.16 16.55
CA LYS A 347 17.39 -31.03 16.64
C LYS A 347 18.58 -30.37 17.34
N ASP A 348 18.73 -29.06 17.18
CA ASP A 348 19.89 -28.32 17.71
C ASP A 348 19.70 -27.83 19.16
N ASN A 349 18.46 -27.80 19.67
CA ASN A 349 18.08 -27.25 20.98
C ASN A 349 18.40 -25.75 21.19
N SER A 350 19.20 -25.14 20.32
CA SER A 350 19.41 -23.70 20.23
C SER A 350 18.27 -23.07 19.43
N PHE A 351 17.33 -22.45 20.15
CA PHE A 351 16.45 -21.48 19.54
C PHE A 351 17.31 -20.32 19.01
N PRO A 352 17.27 -19.95 17.71
CA PRO A 352 18.16 -18.93 17.16
C PRO A 352 17.86 -17.52 17.69
N MET A 353 16.73 -17.34 18.38
CA MET A 353 16.46 -16.16 19.22
C MET A 353 17.07 -16.38 20.61
N ASN A 354 18.25 -15.82 20.87
CA ASN A 354 18.74 -15.72 22.25
C ASN A 354 17.86 -14.74 23.03
N LEU A 355 16.91 -15.26 23.82
CA LEU A 355 15.95 -14.50 24.61
C LEU A 355 16.62 -13.53 25.62
N GLU A 356 17.89 -13.75 25.95
CA GLU A 356 18.70 -12.83 26.78
C GLU A 356 19.00 -11.48 26.09
N HIS A 357 18.92 -11.41 24.75
CA HIS A 357 19.09 -10.18 23.98
C HIS A 357 17.77 -9.53 23.54
N LEU A 358 16.63 -10.21 23.74
CA LEU A 358 15.32 -9.63 23.51
C LEU A 358 14.98 -8.71 24.69
N ASP A 359 15.52 -7.49 24.70
CA ASP A 359 15.19 -6.51 25.74
C ASP A 359 13.80 -5.91 25.50
N VAL A 360 12.79 -6.70 25.89
CA VAL A 360 11.36 -6.39 25.91
C VAL A 360 11.07 -5.01 26.53
N ARG A 361 11.93 -4.50 27.44
CA ARG A 361 11.75 -3.15 28.01
C ARG A 361 12.10 -2.04 27.02
N ASN A 362 13.17 -2.20 26.25
CA ASN A 362 13.69 -1.16 25.36
C ASN A 362 13.03 -1.13 23.99
N GLU A 363 12.56 -2.28 23.48
CA GLU A 363 11.90 -2.37 22.16
C GLU A 363 10.38 -2.17 22.20
N ILE A 364 9.70 -2.43 23.34
CA ILE A 364 8.22 -2.31 23.43
C ILE A 364 7.73 -0.96 23.97
N ASP A 365 8.51 -0.26 24.81
CA ASP A 365 8.32 1.19 24.90
C ASP A 365 8.96 1.80 23.63
N LEU A 366 8.37 2.68 22.81
CA LEU A 366 7.01 3.26 22.76
C LEU A 366 6.43 3.69 24.11
N SER A 367 7.30 4.25 24.97
CA SER A 367 6.91 5.00 26.18
C SER A 367 6.15 6.26 25.77
N LEU A 368 4.91 6.10 25.32
CA LEU A 368 3.97 7.16 25.03
C LEU A 368 3.56 7.73 26.40
N PRO A 369 4.12 8.87 26.86
CA PRO A 369 4.04 9.25 28.28
C PRO A 369 2.61 9.59 28.72
N ASN A 370 1.75 9.89 27.74
CA ASN A 370 0.33 10.13 27.91
C ASN A 370 -0.55 8.93 27.49
N ALA A 371 -0.04 7.88 26.83
CA ALA A 371 -0.86 6.72 26.52
C ALA A 371 -1.20 5.91 27.77
N SER A 372 -0.32 5.79 28.77
CA SER A 372 -0.70 5.14 30.03
C SER A 372 -1.91 5.83 30.70
N LYS A 373 -1.98 7.17 30.60
CA LYS A 373 -3.09 7.97 31.11
C LYS A 373 -4.32 7.91 30.20
N HIS A 374 -4.14 7.97 28.87
CA HIS A 374 -5.23 7.92 27.89
C HIS A 374 -5.84 6.51 27.75
N LEU A 375 -5.01 5.47 27.83
CA LEU A 375 -5.41 4.06 27.94
C LEU A 375 -6.00 3.76 29.32
N LYS A 376 -5.57 4.42 30.41
CA LYS A 376 -6.34 4.38 31.67
C LYS A 376 -7.70 5.04 31.48
N THR A 377 -7.80 6.26 30.96
CA THR A 377 -9.10 6.90 30.71
C THR A 377 -9.98 6.07 29.76
N MET A 378 -9.43 5.46 28.69
CA MET A 378 -10.16 4.52 27.85
C MET A 378 -10.54 3.24 28.60
N ARG A 379 -9.63 2.64 29.37
CA ARG A 379 -9.87 1.43 30.17
C ARG A 379 -10.89 1.68 31.27
N ASP A 380 -10.91 2.86 31.87
CA ASP A 380 -11.83 3.27 32.93
C ASP A 380 -13.18 3.67 32.32
N SER A 381 -13.22 4.23 31.09
CA SER A 381 -14.46 4.45 30.33
C SER A 381 -15.05 3.14 29.83
N LEU A 382 -14.22 2.25 29.30
CA LEU A 382 -14.60 0.89 28.88
C LEU A 382 -14.98 0.06 30.10
N HIS A 383 -14.25 0.14 31.21
CA HIS A 383 -14.67 -0.48 32.46
C HIS A 383 -16.00 0.11 32.90
N ALA A 384 -16.23 1.43 32.92
CA ALA A 384 -17.54 1.98 33.29
C ALA A 384 -18.69 1.43 32.41
N ILE A 385 -18.46 1.32 31.09
CA ILE A 385 -19.41 0.71 30.14
C ILE A 385 -19.62 -0.79 30.42
N TYR A 386 -18.56 -1.54 30.73
CA TYR A 386 -18.60 -2.98 31.01
C TYR A 386 -18.97 -3.33 32.47
N THR A 387 -18.77 -2.47 33.47
CA THR A 387 -19.11 -2.72 34.88
C THR A 387 -20.59 -2.46 35.16
N GLY A 388 -21.28 -1.73 34.28
CA GLY A 388 -22.74 -1.73 34.21
C GLY A 388 -23.33 -3.12 33.88
N GLN A 389 -22.52 -4.03 33.35
CA GLN A 389 -22.82 -5.46 33.23
C GLN A 389 -21.66 -6.29 33.78
N GLN A 390 -21.63 -6.49 35.10
CA GLN A 390 -20.86 -7.60 35.67
C GLN A 390 -21.31 -8.91 34.99
N TYR A 391 -20.58 -9.31 33.95
CA TYR A 391 -20.66 -10.63 33.34
C TYR A 391 -20.08 -11.63 34.34
N VAL A 392 -20.88 -11.96 35.35
CA VAL A 392 -20.70 -13.17 36.15
C VAL A 392 -20.85 -14.32 35.17
N HIS A 393 -19.71 -14.89 34.75
CA HIS A 393 -19.68 -15.95 33.77
C HIS A 393 -20.56 -17.11 34.25
N LYS A 394 -21.63 -17.35 33.49
CA LYS A 394 -22.43 -18.57 33.57
C LYS A 394 -22.30 -19.25 32.22
N PRO A 395 -22.17 -20.60 32.19
CA PRO A 395 -22.26 -21.32 30.93
C PRO A 395 -23.60 -20.99 30.23
N PRO A 396 -23.66 -21.08 28.89
CA PRO A 396 -24.92 -21.02 28.16
C PRO A 396 -25.96 -21.96 28.81
N LYS A 397 -27.24 -21.56 28.78
CA LYS A 397 -28.29 -22.24 29.56
C LYS A 397 -28.51 -23.71 29.17
N ASP A 398 -28.06 -24.07 27.97
CA ASP A 398 -28.31 -25.35 27.31
C ASP A 398 -27.03 -26.20 27.15
N VAL A 399 -25.95 -25.90 27.89
CA VAL A 399 -24.72 -26.72 27.90
C VAL A 399 -24.93 -28.00 28.70
N ASP A 400 -24.54 -29.12 28.10
CA ASP A 400 -24.69 -30.45 28.70
C ASP A 400 -23.82 -30.61 29.95
N ALA A 401 -24.24 -31.46 30.89
CA ALA A 401 -23.59 -31.56 32.21
C ALA A 401 -22.11 -31.99 32.15
N SER A 402 -21.71 -32.69 31.08
CA SER A 402 -20.32 -33.06 30.79
C SER A 402 -19.45 -31.89 30.31
N GLU A 403 -20.00 -31.01 29.47
CA GLU A 403 -19.28 -29.89 28.84
C GLU A 403 -19.07 -28.71 29.79
N ARG A 404 -19.88 -28.63 30.87
CA ARG A 404 -19.79 -27.56 31.87
C ARG A 404 -18.41 -27.49 32.54
N ASN A 405 -17.80 -28.64 32.85
CA ASN A 405 -16.46 -28.71 33.43
C ASN A 405 -15.38 -28.22 32.45
N ASP A 406 -15.52 -28.50 31.16
CA ASP A 406 -14.59 -28.01 30.14
C ASP A 406 -14.74 -26.50 29.91
N PHE A 407 -15.96 -25.96 29.99
CA PHE A 407 -16.19 -24.51 29.99
C PHE A 407 -15.52 -23.81 31.17
N GLU A 408 -15.64 -24.37 32.38
CA GLU A 408 -15.00 -23.83 33.59
C GLU A 408 -13.47 -23.92 33.48
N TYR A 409 -12.92 -25.06 33.06
CA TYR A 409 -11.49 -25.26 32.81
C TYR A 409 -10.91 -24.27 31.78
N LEU A 410 -11.60 -24.03 30.66
CA LEU A 410 -11.18 -23.01 29.70
C LEU A 410 -11.21 -21.62 30.33
N CYS A 411 -12.27 -21.25 31.05
CA CYS A 411 -12.36 -19.93 31.70
C CYS A 411 -11.24 -19.71 32.74
N GLU A 412 -10.84 -20.74 33.49
CA GLU A 412 -9.70 -20.68 34.41
C GLU A 412 -8.38 -20.42 33.68
N ILE A 413 -8.12 -21.12 32.56
CA ILE A 413 -6.94 -20.88 31.71
C ILE A 413 -6.97 -19.47 31.12
N GLU A 414 -8.11 -19.00 30.61
CA GLU A 414 -8.23 -17.65 30.06
C GLU A 414 -7.98 -16.56 31.11
N ASP A 415 -8.45 -16.75 32.34
CA ASP A 415 -8.21 -15.80 33.42
C ASP A 415 -6.77 -15.86 33.93
N LEU A 416 -6.15 -17.05 33.98
CA LEU A 416 -4.72 -17.21 34.29
C LEU A 416 -3.85 -16.55 33.21
N ILE A 417 -4.21 -16.68 31.94
CA ILE A 417 -3.55 -15.98 30.83
C ILE A 417 -3.71 -14.46 30.98
N ARG A 418 -4.93 -13.99 31.19
CA ARG A 418 -5.28 -12.57 31.28
C ARG A 418 -4.67 -11.85 32.49
N LYS A 419 -4.51 -12.54 33.62
CA LYS A 419 -4.05 -11.95 34.90
C LYS A 419 -2.57 -12.15 35.14
N ASP A 420 -2.05 -13.34 34.89
CA ASP A 420 -0.77 -13.77 35.47
C ASP A 420 0.30 -14.19 34.44
N MET A 421 -0.01 -14.43 33.15
CA MET A 421 1.01 -14.85 32.16
C MET A 421 2.21 -13.91 32.07
N LEU A 422 1.99 -12.59 32.00
CA LEU A 422 3.09 -11.62 31.97
C LEU A 422 3.98 -11.73 33.22
N LYS A 423 3.37 -11.94 34.39
CA LYS A 423 4.08 -12.13 35.65
C LYS A 423 4.85 -13.46 35.68
N PHE A 424 4.27 -14.54 35.16
CA PHE A 424 4.91 -15.85 35.10
C PHE A 424 6.07 -15.92 34.11
N ILE A 425 5.98 -15.21 32.98
CA ILE A 425 7.08 -15.00 32.03
C ILE A 425 8.21 -14.19 32.71
N HIS A 426 7.87 -13.12 33.43
CA HIS A 426 8.86 -12.33 34.19
C HIS A 426 9.55 -13.12 35.32
N GLU A 427 8.87 -14.08 35.95
CA GLU A 427 9.40 -14.86 37.08
C GLU A 427 10.12 -16.16 36.65
N GLN A 428 10.23 -16.45 35.33
CA GLN A 428 10.80 -17.69 34.75
C GLN A 428 10.24 -19.01 35.36
N LYS A 429 9.01 -18.98 35.89
CA LYS A 429 8.44 -20.12 36.65
C LYS A 429 7.96 -21.29 35.79
N PHE A 430 7.81 -21.08 34.48
CA PHE A 430 7.46 -22.14 33.54
C PHE A 430 8.69 -22.60 32.76
N LYS A 431 8.95 -23.91 32.78
CA LYS A 431 9.70 -24.55 31.70
C LYS A 431 8.86 -24.44 30.43
N SER A 432 9.45 -23.95 29.34
CA SER A 432 8.77 -23.66 28.06
C SER A 432 7.86 -24.79 27.58
N LYS A 433 8.31 -26.04 27.73
CA LYS A 433 7.55 -27.25 27.41
C LYS A 433 6.19 -27.34 28.11
N ASN A 434 6.12 -27.05 29.41
CA ASN A 434 4.86 -27.12 30.17
C ASN A 434 3.86 -26.05 29.73
N LEU A 435 4.34 -24.87 29.35
CA LEU A 435 3.47 -23.79 28.86
C LEU A 435 2.93 -24.12 27.45
N PHE A 436 3.77 -24.70 26.59
CA PHE A 436 3.35 -25.20 25.28
C PHE A 436 2.26 -26.27 25.42
N GLU A 437 2.46 -27.29 26.26
CA GLU A 437 1.48 -28.36 26.51
C GLU A 437 0.12 -27.81 27.04
N ILE A 438 0.14 -26.78 27.90
CA ILE A 438 -1.08 -26.12 28.38
C ILE A 438 -1.80 -25.34 27.25
N LEU A 439 -1.05 -24.59 26.44
CA LEU A 439 -1.62 -23.82 25.33
C LEU A 439 -2.13 -24.71 24.20
N GLU A 440 -1.47 -25.84 23.94
CA GLU A 440 -1.92 -26.86 22.99
C GLU A 440 -3.23 -27.52 23.45
N GLN A 441 -3.34 -27.89 24.73
CA GLN A 441 -4.58 -28.41 25.30
C GLN A 441 -5.71 -27.37 25.31
N TYR A 442 -5.40 -26.10 25.62
CA TYR A 442 -6.36 -24.99 25.48
C TYR A 442 -6.83 -24.84 24.03
N HIS A 443 -5.92 -24.86 23.06
CA HIS A 443 -6.24 -24.71 21.65
C HIS A 443 -7.16 -25.83 21.13
N ILE A 444 -6.85 -27.09 21.45
CA ILE A 444 -7.65 -28.26 21.07
C ILE A 444 -9.05 -28.17 21.69
N LYS A 445 -9.16 -27.88 22.99
CA LYS A 445 -10.46 -27.80 23.68
C LYS A 445 -11.29 -26.59 23.24
N ALA A 446 -10.70 -25.40 23.15
CA ALA A 446 -11.39 -24.16 22.77
C ALA A 446 -11.88 -24.18 21.32
N THR A 447 -11.13 -24.80 20.40
CA THR A 447 -11.55 -24.92 18.99
C THR A 447 -12.86 -25.72 18.87
N ASN A 448 -12.97 -26.82 19.60
CA ASN A 448 -14.18 -27.67 19.60
C ASN A 448 -15.33 -27.00 20.39
N LEU A 449 -15.07 -26.56 21.63
CA LEU A 449 -16.11 -26.07 22.53
C LEU A 449 -16.70 -24.71 22.09
N TYR A 450 -15.91 -23.88 21.41
CA TYR A 450 -16.35 -22.59 20.89
C TYR A 450 -16.74 -22.61 19.40
N GLU A 451 -16.88 -23.79 18.79
CA GLU A 451 -17.25 -23.87 17.37
C GLU A 451 -18.54 -23.09 17.05
N ASN A 452 -19.53 -23.16 17.96
CA ASN A 452 -20.82 -22.49 17.84
C ASN A 452 -21.00 -21.30 18.83
N ASP A 453 -19.98 -20.95 19.63
CA ASP A 453 -19.99 -19.76 20.49
C ASP A 453 -19.14 -18.63 19.87
N PRO A 454 -19.74 -17.61 19.22
CA PRO A 454 -18.98 -16.49 18.65
C PRO A 454 -18.26 -15.63 19.70
N VAL A 455 -18.72 -15.62 20.96
CA VAL A 455 -18.06 -14.90 22.06
C VAL A 455 -16.85 -15.70 22.57
N GLY A 456 -17.01 -17.02 22.69
CA GLY A 456 -15.92 -17.99 22.91
C GLY A 456 -14.84 -17.89 21.84
N LYS A 457 -15.20 -17.98 20.56
CA LYS A 457 -14.27 -17.83 19.43
C LYS A 457 -13.49 -16.51 19.50
N SER A 458 -14.16 -15.40 19.80
CA SER A 458 -13.50 -14.10 19.96
C SER A 458 -12.48 -14.10 21.11
N ARG A 459 -12.79 -14.73 22.25
CA ARG A 459 -11.85 -14.86 23.39
C ARG A 459 -10.66 -15.75 23.04
N PHE A 460 -10.92 -16.91 22.44
CA PHE A 460 -9.89 -17.82 21.95
C PHE A 460 -8.90 -17.13 21.01
N PHE A 461 -9.38 -16.38 20.01
CA PHE A 461 -8.50 -15.61 19.13
C PHE A 461 -7.68 -14.56 19.89
N LEU A 462 -8.27 -13.85 20.85
CA LEU A 462 -7.59 -12.82 21.65
C LEU A 462 -6.60 -13.35 22.71
N ASN A 463 -6.64 -14.65 23.02
CA ASN A 463 -5.71 -15.29 23.96
C ASN A 463 -4.59 -16.08 23.23
N CYS A 464 -4.79 -16.45 21.95
CA CYS A 464 -3.83 -17.21 21.15
C CYS A 464 -3.02 -16.36 20.15
N PHE A 465 -3.46 -15.14 19.82
CA PHE A 465 -2.86 -14.25 18.82
C PHE A 465 -2.86 -12.78 19.26
#